data_AF-A0A348N2R6-F1
#
_entry.id   AF-A0A348N2R6-F1
#
_cell.length_a   1.000
_cell.length_b   1.000
_cell.length_c   1.000
_cell.angle_alpha   90.00
_cell.angle_beta   90.00
_cell.angle_gamma   90.00
#
_symmetry.space_group_name_H-M   'P 1'
#
loop_
_entity.id
_entity.type
_entity.pdbx_description
1 polymer ?
#
loop_
_entity_poly.entity_id
_entity_poly.type
_entity_poly.pdbx_seq_one_letter_code
_entity_poly.pdbx_strand_id
1 'polypeptide(L)'
;MSAISHKKQIIFAVVLLLVGYIAGHHYFELRTQEQIQQAIDQAELNTVVQFERLSLSHITMIPILHEVVIKNNKAQPLLLDTVTLYQTEYDPAQQVAELDVSYQLKTVPMTQAPEAFQRQFGDARYGIEHYGGEGLVKIKMVEGELSLNVDTTMNEVMHIQLASQVHYEPAWLEQMQQAAADNTLSPFLLLQSLDKVSLERLKLHIDDLGALTTLSQQSPLSEAARHEKVQQGVIQAGLVSANAPETKILTDTLVAFLANPQALTVTLSPPAPTTMLEMWQLLQYRQFYQKMGMSLDHVAQS
;
A
#
# COMPACT_ATOMS: atom_id res chain seq x y z
N MET A 1 25.98 43.53 43.54
CA MET A 1 25.41 42.65 42.49
C MET A 1 24.46 41.68 43.17
N SER A 2 23.15 41.81 42.92
CA SER A 2 22.12 40.97 43.57
C SER A 2 22.22 39.55 43.04
N ALA A 3 22.47 38.56 43.92
CA ALA A 3 22.40 37.16 43.56
C ALA A 3 21.01 36.85 43.01
N ILE A 4 20.93 36.45 41.75
CA ILE A 4 19.70 35.96 41.14
C ILE A 4 19.30 34.71 41.93
N SER A 5 18.14 34.75 42.60
CA SER A 5 17.59 33.62 43.36
C SER A 5 17.70 32.32 42.55
N HIS A 6 18.14 31.21 43.16
CA HIS A 6 18.28 29.90 42.52
C HIS A 6 17.02 29.49 41.72
N LYS A 7 15.81 29.89 42.17
CA LYS A 7 14.57 29.67 41.43
C LYS A 7 14.56 30.35 40.05
N LYS A 8 15.06 31.58 39.96
CA LYS A 8 15.16 32.34 38.70
C LYS A 8 16.21 31.75 37.76
N GLN A 9 17.30 31.17 38.29
CA GLN A 9 18.31 30.47 37.49
C GLN A 9 17.76 29.16 36.89
N ILE A 10 17.00 28.38 37.67
CA ILE A 10 16.34 27.15 37.19
C ILE A 10 15.31 27.47 36.11
N ILE A 11 14.45 28.49 36.33
CA ILE A 11 13.46 28.93 35.33
C ILE A 11 14.16 29.35 34.03
N PHE A 12 15.26 30.12 34.12
CA PHE A 12 16.01 30.55 32.95
C PHE A 12 16.65 29.37 32.19
N ALA A 13 17.22 28.38 32.89
CA ALA A 13 17.77 27.18 32.27
C ALA A 13 16.70 26.34 31.57
N VAL A 14 15.53 26.17 32.18
CA VAL A 14 14.39 25.45 31.58
C VAL A 14 13.89 26.17 30.32
N VAL A 15 13.79 27.50 30.35
CA VAL A 15 13.39 28.29 29.18
C VAL A 15 14.43 28.17 28.06
N LEU A 16 15.74 28.22 28.36
CA LEU A 16 16.78 28.01 27.35
C LEU A 16 16.75 26.61 26.74
N LEU A 17 16.54 25.57 27.55
CA LEU A 17 16.37 24.21 27.05
C LEU A 17 15.13 24.09 26.16
N LEU A 18 14.02 24.74 26.54
CA LEU A 18 12.79 24.75 25.76
C LEU A 18 12.95 25.51 24.44
N VAL A 19 13.63 26.66 24.45
CA VAL A 19 13.96 27.42 23.24
C VAL A 19 14.91 26.63 22.34
N GLY A 20 15.95 26.01 22.92
CA GLY A 20 16.88 25.16 22.18
C GLY A 20 16.20 23.93 21.59
N TYR A 21 15.26 23.32 22.32
CA TYR A 21 14.43 22.23 21.85
C TYR A 21 13.54 22.67 20.67
N ILE A 22 12.82 23.79 20.79
CA ILE A 22 11.96 24.32 19.72
C ILE A 22 12.78 24.66 18.48
N ALA A 23 13.90 25.38 18.65
CA ALA A 23 14.76 25.78 17.54
C ALA A 23 15.43 24.58 16.86
N GLY A 24 15.89 23.61 17.65
CA GLY A 24 16.47 22.36 17.13
C GLY A 24 15.44 21.54 16.37
N HIS A 25 14.26 21.32 16.96
CA HIS A 25 13.15 20.59 16.34
C HIS A 25 12.74 21.23 15.01
N HIS A 26 12.57 22.55 14.97
CA HIS A 26 12.27 23.28 13.73
C HIS A 26 13.38 23.17 12.68
N TYR A 27 14.65 23.24 13.08
CA TYR A 27 15.79 23.07 12.17
C TYR A 27 15.81 21.66 11.55
N PHE A 28 15.58 20.62 12.35
CA PHE A 28 15.50 19.24 11.86
C PHE A 28 14.29 19.05 10.95
N GLU A 29 13.13 19.63 11.27
CA GLU A 29 11.93 19.57 10.44
C GLU A 29 12.19 20.15 9.04
N LEU A 30 12.79 21.35 8.96
CA LEU A 30 13.17 21.97 7.69
C LEU A 30 14.12 21.09 6.88
N ARG A 31 15.17 20.56 7.52
CA ARG A 31 16.15 19.71 6.86
C ARG A 31 15.54 18.39 6.36
N THR A 32 14.69 17.76 7.15
CA THR A 32 14.00 16.53 6.76
C THR A 32 13.01 16.79 5.63
N GLN A 33 12.31 17.94 5.65
CA GLN A 33 11.46 18.35 4.54
C GLN A 33 12.24 18.55 3.25
N GLU A 34 13.40 19.21 3.29
CA GLU A 34 14.29 19.35 2.12
C GLU A 34 14.74 17.99 1.60
N GLN A 35 15.11 17.05 2.47
CA GLN A 35 15.54 15.70 2.08
C GLN A 35 14.42 14.90 1.42
N ILE A 36 13.21 14.93 2.00
CA ILE A 36 12.06 14.22 1.42
C ILE A 36 11.67 14.85 0.08
N GLN A 37 11.65 16.19 -0.02
CA GLN A 37 11.35 16.86 -1.27
C GLN A 37 12.40 16.55 -2.34
N GLN A 38 13.70 16.56 -1.99
CA GLN A 38 14.77 16.14 -2.90
C GLN A 38 14.60 14.69 -3.36
N ALA A 39 14.22 13.77 -2.47
CA ALA A 39 13.97 12.37 -2.83
C ALA A 39 12.78 12.24 -3.80
N ILE A 40 11.69 12.98 -3.58
CA ILE A 40 10.52 13.02 -4.48
C ILE A 40 10.93 13.64 -5.84
N ASP A 41 11.72 14.71 -5.83
CA ASP A 41 12.22 15.38 -7.03
C ASP A 41 13.11 14.44 -7.86
N GLN A 42 14.08 13.79 -7.21
CA GLN A 42 15.01 12.84 -7.84
C GLN A 42 14.28 11.61 -8.38
N ALA A 43 13.23 11.16 -7.71
CA ALA A 43 12.37 10.07 -8.19
C ALA A 43 11.35 10.52 -9.26
N GLU A 44 11.34 11.81 -9.63
CA GLU A 44 10.38 12.43 -10.55
C GLU A 44 8.91 12.26 -10.12
N LEU A 45 8.67 12.11 -8.82
CA LEU A 45 7.34 11.84 -8.24
C LEU A 45 6.51 13.10 -7.94
N ASN A 46 7.01 14.30 -8.22
CA ASN A 46 6.35 15.59 -7.89
C ASN A 46 4.95 15.78 -8.47
N THR A 47 4.68 15.12 -9.59
CA THR A 47 3.36 15.16 -10.25
C THR A 47 2.40 14.12 -9.66
N VAL A 48 2.93 13.16 -8.90
CA VAL A 48 2.25 11.99 -8.34
C VAL A 48 2.02 12.17 -6.85
N VAL A 49 3.01 12.62 -6.08
CA VAL A 49 2.94 12.75 -4.62
C VAL A 49 2.98 14.22 -4.24
N GLN A 50 2.01 14.65 -3.44
CA GLN A 50 1.95 15.98 -2.85
C GLN A 50 1.61 15.86 -1.37
N PHE A 51 2.16 16.71 -0.53
CA PHE A 51 1.81 16.80 0.88
C PHE A 51 1.79 18.27 1.30
N GLU A 52 0.93 18.62 2.26
CA GLU A 52 0.76 20.03 2.66
C GLU A 52 1.92 20.48 3.57
N ARG A 53 2.30 19.63 4.52
CA ARG A 53 3.36 19.91 5.48
C ARG A 53 4.03 18.65 6.01
N LEU A 54 5.25 18.83 6.49
CA LEU A 54 5.99 17.83 7.26
C LEU A 54 6.05 18.26 8.72
N SER A 55 5.91 17.33 9.64
CA SER A 55 6.24 17.54 11.06
C SER A 55 7.09 16.40 11.58
N LEU A 56 7.88 16.64 12.62
CA LEU A 56 8.58 15.57 13.33
C LEU A 56 7.88 15.24 14.64
N SER A 57 7.72 13.95 14.94
CA SER A 57 7.29 13.49 16.26
C SER A 57 8.16 14.11 17.35
N HIS A 58 7.53 14.73 18.35
CA HIS A 58 8.22 15.48 19.41
C HIS A 58 9.20 14.65 20.23
N ILE A 59 9.00 13.34 20.29
CA ILE A 59 9.80 12.41 21.10
C ILE A 59 10.77 11.63 20.23
N THR A 60 10.26 11.04 19.15
CA THR A 60 11.02 10.08 18.33
C THR A 60 11.70 10.72 17.13
N MET A 61 11.41 11.99 16.82
CA MET A 61 11.87 12.71 15.63
C MET A 61 11.51 12.01 14.31
N ILE A 62 10.54 11.09 14.35
CA ILE A 62 10.02 10.38 13.18
C ILE A 62 9.26 11.37 12.30
N PRO A 63 9.53 11.42 10.99
CA PRO A 63 8.81 12.30 10.09
C PRO A 63 7.38 11.82 9.83
N ILE A 64 6.47 12.78 9.86
CA ILE A 64 5.05 12.63 9.60
C ILE A 64 4.68 13.64 8.52
N LEU A 65 4.26 13.14 7.35
CA LEU A 65 3.69 13.94 6.28
C LEU A 65 2.18 14.09 6.54
N HIS A 66 1.66 15.30 6.37
CA HIS A 66 0.24 15.61 6.56
C HIS A 66 -0.42 15.94 5.23
N GLU A 67 -1.69 15.54 5.12
CA GLU A 67 -2.56 15.82 3.97
C GLU A 67 -1.89 15.39 2.65
N VAL A 68 -1.48 14.11 2.61
CA VAL A 68 -0.79 13.52 1.48
C VAL A 68 -1.80 13.13 0.41
N VAL A 69 -1.55 13.55 -0.82
CA VAL A 69 -2.33 13.20 -2.00
C VAL A 69 -1.44 12.43 -2.96
N ILE A 70 -1.83 11.19 -3.24
CA ILE A 70 -1.20 10.38 -4.30
C ILE A 70 -2.11 10.41 -5.52
N LYS A 71 -1.70 11.17 -6.54
CA LYS A 71 -2.39 11.31 -7.82
C LYS A 71 -2.10 10.12 -8.71
N ASN A 72 -3.11 9.69 -9.46
CA ASN A 72 -2.95 8.69 -10.50
C ASN A 72 -3.65 9.19 -11.76
N ASN A 73 -2.96 9.26 -12.89
CA ASN A 73 -3.56 9.76 -14.14
C ASN A 73 -4.63 8.82 -14.71
N LYS A 74 -4.69 7.57 -14.22
CA LYS A 74 -5.61 6.51 -14.67
C LYS A 74 -6.60 6.07 -13.59
N ALA A 75 -6.50 6.60 -12.37
CA ALA A 75 -7.37 6.25 -11.24
C ALA A 75 -7.69 7.49 -10.38
N GLN A 76 -8.64 7.38 -9.46
CA GLN A 76 -8.89 8.46 -8.50
C GLN A 76 -7.68 8.66 -7.58
N PRO A 77 -7.43 9.89 -7.11
CA PRO A 77 -6.36 10.15 -6.17
C PRO A 77 -6.63 9.45 -4.82
N LEU A 78 -5.57 8.97 -4.18
CA LEU A 78 -5.62 8.49 -2.81
C LEU A 78 -5.44 9.68 -1.87
N LEU A 79 -6.36 9.81 -0.91
CA LEU A 79 -6.38 10.91 0.05
C LEU A 79 -5.94 10.36 1.41
N LEU A 80 -4.82 10.86 1.93
CA LEU A 80 -4.22 10.42 3.17
C LEU A 80 -4.14 11.62 4.13
N ASP A 81 -4.62 11.44 5.36
CA ASP A 81 -4.49 12.45 6.40
C ASP A 81 -3.04 12.52 6.89
N THR A 82 -2.45 11.35 7.16
CA THR A 82 -1.08 11.25 7.64
C THR A 82 -0.33 10.09 7.00
N VAL A 83 0.98 10.27 6.82
CA VAL A 83 1.93 9.21 6.46
C VAL A 83 3.13 9.33 7.39
N THR A 84 3.42 8.28 8.16
CA THR A 84 4.54 8.23 9.11
C THR A 84 5.60 7.29 8.57
N LEU A 85 6.83 7.77 8.44
CA LEU A 85 7.95 6.99 7.90
C LEU A 85 8.83 6.49 9.05
N TYR A 86 8.67 5.23 9.43
CA TYR A 86 9.50 4.61 10.45
C TYR A 86 10.88 4.27 9.89
N GLN A 87 11.87 4.44 10.74
CA GLN A 87 13.29 4.44 10.42
C GLN A 87 13.72 3.23 9.57
N THR A 88 14.56 3.51 8.57
CA THR A 88 15.28 2.49 7.81
C THR A 88 16.46 2.01 8.64
N GLU A 89 16.37 0.83 9.26
CA GLU A 89 17.54 0.19 9.85
C GLU A 89 18.23 -0.62 8.74
N TYR A 90 19.39 -0.13 8.31
CA TYR A 90 20.31 -0.92 7.49
C TYR A 90 21.27 -1.64 8.43
N ASP A 91 21.17 -2.97 8.53
CA ASP A 91 22.18 -3.79 9.19
C ASP A 91 23.24 -4.20 8.16
N PRO A 92 24.44 -3.58 8.16
CA PRO A 92 25.48 -3.88 7.19
C PRO A 92 26.03 -5.30 7.34
N ALA A 93 25.92 -5.90 8.53
CA ALA A 93 26.43 -7.25 8.79
C ALA A 93 25.49 -8.32 8.21
N GLN A 94 24.20 -8.01 8.05
CA GLN A 94 23.19 -8.92 7.51
C GLN A 94 22.65 -8.50 6.13
N GLN A 95 23.12 -7.36 5.59
CA GLN A 95 22.61 -6.75 4.35
C GLN A 95 21.08 -6.59 4.36
N VAL A 96 20.52 -6.32 5.53
CA VAL A 96 19.08 -6.15 5.71
C VAL A 96 18.75 -4.67 5.68
N ALA A 97 17.77 -4.29 4.85
CA ALA A 97 17.15 -2.97 4.91
C ALA A 97 15.64 -3.13 5.10
N GLU A 98 15.09 -2.49 6.14
CA GLU A 98 13.65 -2.49 6.41
C GLU A 98 13.09 -1.06 6.33
N LEU A 99 11.92 -0.88 5.72
CA LEU A 99 11.20 0.38 5.71
C LEU A 99 9.75 0.10 6.09
N ASP A 100 9.34 0.69 7.23
CA ASP A 100 7.97 0.63 7.71
C ASP A 100 7.30 2.00 7.50
N VAL A 101 6.12 2.01 6.90
CA VAL A 101 5.34 3.22 6.64
C VAL A 101 3.92 3.00 7.12
N SER A 102 3.49 3.74 8.14
CA SER A 102 2.06 3.78 8.48
C SER A 102 1.38 4.94 7.79
N TYR A 103 0.10 4.79 7.49
CA TYR A 103 -0.70 5.84 6.90
C TYR A 103 -2.13 5.80 7.40
N GLN A 104 -2.78 6.96 7.39
CA GLN A 104 -4.21 7.10 7.66
C GLN A 104 -4.88 7.68 6.43
N LEU A 105 -5.94 7.02 5.96
CA LEU A 105 -6.81 7.56 4.93
C LEU A 105 -7.57 8.75 5.49
N LYS A 106 -7.75 9.79 4.67
CA LYS A 106 -8.50 10.96 5.08
C LYS A 106 -9.92 10.56 5.44
N THR A 107 -10.34 10.81 6.68
CA THR A 107 -11.70 10.44 7.11
C THR A 107 -12.69 11.54 6.72
N VAL A 108 -13.60 11.23 5.79
CA VAL A 108 -14.61 12.18 5.32
C VAL A 108 -15.98 11.49 5.18
N PRO A 109 -17.10 12.23 5.31
CA PRO A 109 -18.42 11.70 4.99
C PRO A 109 -18.46 11.16 3.55
N MET A 110 -19.26 10.12 3.29
CA MET A 110 -19.36 9.51 1.96
C MET A 110 -19.61 10.52 0.84
N THR A 111 -20.39 11.58 1.09
CA THR A 111 -20.66 12.66 0.11
C THR A 111 -19.41 13.42 -0.35
N GLN A 112 -18.33 13.36 0.42
CA GLN A 112 -17.04 14.01 0.14
C GLN A 112 -15.94 13.01 -0.22
N ALA A 113 -16.24 11.71 -0.24
CA ALA A 113 -15.29 10.68 -0.62
C ALA A 113 -14.86 10.81 -2.10
N PRO A 114 -13.76 10.18 -2.54
CA PRO A 114 -13.41 10.12 -3.96
C PRO A 114 -14.56 9.57 -4.81
N GLU A 115 -14.79 10.14 -5.99
CA GLU A 115 -16.00 9.87 -6.79
C GLU A 115 -16.15 8.38 -7.16
N ALA A 116 -15.04 7.68 -7.45
CA ALA A 116 -15.11 6.25 -7.74
C ALA A 116 -15.52 5.42 -6.52
N PHE A 117 -15.07 5.82 -5.33
CA PHE A 117 -15.48 5.18 -4.09
C PHE A 117 -16.98 5.41 -3.83
N GLN A 118 -17.46 6.63 -4.02
CA GLN A 118 -18.90 6.93 -3.96
C GLN A 118 -19.71 6.09 -4.96
N ARG A 119 -19.24 5.96 -6.20
CA ARG A 119 -19.92 5.14 -7.22
C ARG A 119 -19.96 3.66 -6.86
N GLN A 120 -18.95 3.15 -6.16
CA GLN A 120 -18.85 1.74 -5.82
C GLN A 120 -19.55 1.39 -4.49
N PHE A 121 -19.50 2.30 -3.51
CA PHE A 121 -19.86 2.03 -2.12
C PHE A 121 -20.84 3.06 -1.53
N GLY A 122 -21.16 4.14 -2.26
CA GLY A 122 -22.02 5.23 -1.77
C GLY A 122 -23.52 4.92 -1.81
N ASP A 123 -23.93 3.72 -2.21
CA ASP A 123 -25.30 3.26 -2.05
C ASP A 123 -25.57 2.96 -0.56
N ALA A 124 -26.65 3.50 -0.01
CA ALA A 124 -27.03 3.30 1.39
C ALA A 124 -27.13 1.81 1.80
N ARG A 125 -27.35 0.91 0.83
CA ARG A 125 -27.36 -0.54 1.03
C ARG A 125 -26.04 -1.11 1.52
N TYR A 126 -24.91 -0.44 1.30
CA TYR A 126 -23.62 -0.88 1.83
C TYR A 126 -23.44 -0.55 3.31
N GLY A 127 -24.24 0.38 3.86
CA GLY A 127 -24.10 0.82 5.25
C GLY A 127 -22.80 1.60 5.54
N ILE A 128 -22.08 2.05 4.50
CA ILE A 128 -20.81 2.77 4.64
C ILE A 128 -21.11 4.26 4.74
N GLU A 129 -20.86 4.85 5.90
CA GLU A 129 -21.18 6.26 6.16
C GLU A 129 -20.01 7.19 5.85
N HIS A 130 -18.78 6.68 6.01
CA HIS A 130 -17.55 7.45 5.91
C HIS A 130 -16.54 6.74 5.01
N TYR A 131 -15.80 7.52 4.22
CA TYR A 131 -14.53 7.07 3.68
C TYR A 131 -13.47 7.28 4.76
N GLY A 132 -12.62 6.29 4.98
CA GLY A 132 -11.56 6.36 5.98
C GLY A 132 -10.94 4.98 6.22
N GLY A 133 -9.88 4.96 7.02
CA GLY A 133 -9.12 3.75 7.29
C GLY A 133 -7.66 4.05 7.57
N GLU A 134 -6.88 2.99 7.68
CA GLU A 134 -5.46 3.06 8.01
C GLU A 134 -4.71 1.89 7.39
N GLY A 135 -3.40 2.00 7.32
CA GLY A 135 -2.58 0.89 6.86
C GLY A 135 -1.13 1.01 7.25
N LEU A 136 -0.42 -0.08 6.99
CA LEU A 136 0.99 -0.27 7.26
C LEU A 136 1.63 -0.95 6.05
N VAL A 137 2.65 -0.32 5.49
CA VAL A 137 3.51 -0.89 4.47
C VAL A 137 4.83 -1.27 5.12
N LYS A 138 5.26 -2.51 4.95
CA LYS A 138 6.58 -2.99 5.36
C LYS A 138 7.33 -3.49 4.15
N ILE A 139 8.47 -2.88 3.88
CA ILE A 139 9.38 -3.30 2.83
C ILE A 139 10.60 -3.88 3.52
N LYS A 140 10.92 -5.13 3.24
CA LYS A 140 12.11 -5.78 3.78
C LYS A 140 12.94 -6.36 2.65
N MET A 141 14.19 -5.96 2.60
CA MET A 141 15.19 -6.40 1.65
C MET A 141 16.23 -7.24 2.38
N VAL A 142 16.49 -8.45 1.91
CA VAL A 142 17.49 -9.40 2.45
C VAL A 142 18.13 -10.13 1.28
N GLU A 143 19.46 -10.06 1.13
CA GLU A 143 20.27 -10.80 0.16
C GLU A 143 19.53 -11.38 -1.09
N GLY A 144 19.16 -10.52 -2.03
CA GLY A 144 18.53 -10.93 -3.30
C GLY A 144 17.01 -11.13 -3.24
N GLU A 145 16.39 -10.96 -2.07
CA GLU A 145 14.95 -10.99 -1.87
C GLU A 145 14.42 -9.64 -1.40
N LEU A 146 13.33 -9.20 -2.03
CA LEU A 146 12.53 -8.05 -1.67
C LEU A 146 11.13 -8.55 -1.29
N SER A 147 10.76 -8.31 -0.04
CA SER A 147 9.40 -8.56 0.44
C SER A 147 8.66 -7.25 0.67
N LEU A 148 7.42 -7.19 0.18
CA LEU A 148 6.49 -6.09 0.40
C LEU A 148 5.26 -6.65 1.10
N ASN A 149 5.00 -6.17 2.32
CA ASN A 149 3.77 -6.45 3.05
C ASN A 149 2.98 -5.15 3.17
N VAL A 150 1.71 -5.18 2.78
CA VAL A 150 0.77 -4.08 2.95
C VAL A 150 -0.41 -4.62 3.73
N ASP A 151 -0.64 -4.06 4.91
CA ASP A 151 -1.81 -4.32 5.74
C ASP A 151 -2.65 -3.05 5.73
N THR A 152 -3.93 -3.13 5.37
CA THR A 152 -4.76 -1.95 5.15
C THR A 152 -6.19 -2.24 5.53
N THR A 153 -6.71 -1.46 6.46
CA THR A 153 -8.11 -1.49 6.85
C THR A 153 -8.83 -0.28 6.26
N MET A 154 -9.84 -0.53 5.44
CA MET A 154 -10.83 0.45 5.03
C MET A 154 -12.07 0.28 5.90
N ASN A 155 -12.38 1.28 6.71
CA ASN A 155 -13.45 1.21 7.70
C ASN A 155 -14.77 0.81 7.04
N GLU A 156 -15.49 -0.13 7.66
CA GLU A 156 -16.81 -0.61 7.20
C GLU A 156 -16.82 -1.32 5.83
N VAL A 157 -15.66 -1.42 5.16
CA VAL A 157 -15.55 -1.99 3.81
C VAL A 157 -14.82 -3.31 3.84
N MET A 158 -13.51 -3.27 4.07
CA MET A 158 -12.65 -4.44 3.95
C MET A 158 -11.33 -4.22 4.66
N HIS A 159 -10.72 -5.32 5.08
CA HIS A 159 -9.33 -5.37 5.49
C HIS A 159 -8.53 -6.17 4.46
N ILE A 160 -7.44 -5.60 3.98
CA ILE A 160 -6.60 -6.15 2.91
C ILE A 160 -5.21 -6.39 3.47
N GLN A 161 -4.71 -7.61 3.30
CA GLN A 161 -3.31 -7.94 3.55
C GLN A 161 -2.67 -8.45 2.25
N LEU A 162 -1.75 -7.69 1.69
CA LEU A 162 -0.94 -8.05 0.55
C LEU A 162 0.45 -8.44 1.03
N ALA A 163 0.94 -9.59 0.60
CA ALA A 163 2.31 -10.05 0.81
C ALA A 163 2.91 -10.44 -0.54
N SER A 164 4.03 -9.82 -0.89
CA SER A 164 4.76 -10.06 -2.13
C SER A 164 6.16 -10.54 -1.80
N GLN A 165 6.64 -11.53 -2.54
CA GLN A 165 8.02 -11.99 -2.54
C GLN A 165 8.57 -11.86 -3.96
N VAL A 166 9.63 -11.06 -4.07
CA VAL A 166 10.28 -10.72 -5.32
C VAL A 166 11.77 -11.03 -5.19
N HIS A 167 12.33 -11.69 -6.19
CA HIS A 167 13.76 -11.88 -6.31
C HIS A 167 14.37 -10.76 -7.16
N TYR A 168 15.54 -10.26 -6.78
CA TYR A 168 16.31 -9.33 -7.60
C TYR A 168 17.76 -9.78 -7.73
N GLU A 169 18.37 -9.50 -8.88
CA GLU A 169 19.79 -9.80 -9.09
C GLU A 169 20.66 -8.93 -8.16
N PRO A 170 21.63 -9.50 -7.40
CA PRO A 170 22.49 -8.70 -6.52
C PRO A 170 23.21 -7.55 -7.25
N ALA A 171 23.66 -7.79 -8.48
CA ALA A 171 24.29 -6.76 -9.32
C ALA A 171 23.34 -5.61 -9.69
N TRP A 172 22.03 -5.84 -9.70
CA TRP A 172 21.04 -4.78 -9.90
C TRP A 172 20.99 -3.83 -8.69
N LEU A 173 21.03 -4.36 -7.46
CA LEU A 173 21.02 -3.55 -6.26
C LEU A 173 22.25 -2.64 -6.19
N GLU A 174 23.44 -3.19 -6.47
CA GLU A 174 24.68 -2.41 -6.55
C GLU A 174 24.58 -1.31 -7.63
N GLN A 175 24.01 -1.63 -8.79
CA GLN A 175 23.80 -0.66 -9.87
C GLN A 175 22.83 0.46 -9.46
N MET A 176 21.75 0.15 -8.76
CA MET A 176 20.80 1.16 -8.26
C MET A 176 21.43 2.03 -7.16
N GLN A 177 22.19 1.43 -6.24
CA GLN A 177 22.89 2.15 -5.18
C GLN A 177 23.94 3.11 -5.74
N GLN A 178 24.72 2.66 -6.74
CA GLN A 178 25.71 3.49 -7.41
C GLN A 178 25.04 4.63 -8.19
N ALA A 179 23.96 4.35 -8.94
CA ALA A 179 23.22 5.38 -9.67
C ALA A 179 22.59 6.42 -8.72
N ALA A 180 22.09 5.99 -7.56
CA ALA A 180 21.61 6.88 -6.51
C ALA A 180 22.75 7.74 -5.93
N ALA A 181 23.90 7.14 -5.61
CA ALA A 181 25.07 7.86 -5.10
C ALA A 181 25.59 8.91 -6.10
N ASP A 182 25.52 8.60 -7.39
CA ASP A 182 25.95 9.47 -8.48
C ASP A 182 24.88 10.49 -8.92
N ASN A 183 23.69 10.51 -8.29
CA ASN A 183 22.52 11.30 -8.71
C ASN A 183 22.11 11.08 -10.18
N THR A 184 22.32 9.88 -10.70
CA THR A 184 21.96 9.47 -12.07
C THR A 184 20.77 8.52 -12.11
N LEU A 185 20.11 8.30 -10.97
CA LEU A 185 18.87 7.54 -10.90
C LEU A 185 17.83 8.19 -11.85
N SER A 186 17.40 7.45 -12.86
CA SER A 186 16.39 7.91 -13.81
C SER A 186 15.31 6.86 -13.97
N PRO A 187 14.06 7.25 -14.31
CA PRO A 187 13.00 6.29 -14.60
C PRO A 187 13.36 5.32 -15.74
N PHE A 188 14.23 5.73 -16.67
CA PHE A 188 14.75 4.86 -17.72
C PHE A 188 15.61 3.72 -17.18
N LEU A 189 16.40 3.97 -16.13
CA LEU A 189 17.21 2.94 -15.48
C LEU A 189 16.33 1.89 -14.79
N LEU A 190 15.23 2.32 -14.16
CA LEU A 190 14.22 1.42 -13.57
C LEU A 190 13.53 0.57 -14.65
N LEU A 191 13.12 1.19 -15.76
CA LEU A 191 12.50 0.49 -16.89
C LEU A 191 13.45 -0.51 -17.57
N GLN A 192 14.75 -0.21 -17.62
CA GLN A 192 15.79 -1.10 -18.15
C GLN A 192 16.12 -2.28 -17.22
N SER A 193 15.53 -2.31 -16.03
CA SER A 193 15.80 -3.33 -15.03
C SER A 193 14.62 -4.20 -14.66
N LEU A 194 13.51 -4.08 -15.42
CA LEU A 194 12.32 -4.88 -15.23
C LEU A 194 12.54 -6.38 -15.49
N ASP A 195 13.62 -6.75 -16.18
CA ASP A 195 14.08 -8.12 -16.40
C ASP A 195 14.91 -8.68 -15.23
N LYS A 196 15.42 -7.82 -14.35
CA LYS A 196 16.27 -8.19 -13.20
C LYS A 196 15.51 -8.37 -11.89
N VAL A 197 14.19 -8.18 -11.93
CA VAL A 197 13.28 -8.22 -10.79
C VAL A 197 12.15 -9.19 -11.14
N SER A 198 12.03 -10.27 -10.38
CA SER A 198 11.13 -11.39 -10.66
C SER A 198 10.17 -11.64 -9.53
N LEU A 199 8.87 -11.68 -9.82
CA LEU A 199 7.86 -12.09 -8.85
C LEU A 199 7.89 -13.61 -8.67
N GLU A 200 8.01 -14.03 -7.42
CA GLU A 200 7.88 -15.44 -7.04
C GLU A 200 6.49 -15.76 -6.51
N ARG A 201 5.95 -14.86 -5.69
CA ARG A 201 4.63 -15.02 -5.09
C ARG A 201 4.01 -13.67 -4.74
N LEU A 202 2.71 -13.55 -5.01
CA LEU A 202 1.86 -12.49 -4.49
C LEU A 202 0.66 -13.14 -3.79
N LYS A 203 0.43 -12.81 -2.53
CA LYS A 203 -0.74 -13.24 -1.77
C LYS A 203 -1.53 -12.01 -1.36
N LEU A 204 -2.82 -12.00 -1.65
CA LEU A 204 -3.77 -10.96 -1.29
C LEU A 204 -4.88 -11.60 -0.45
N HIS A 205 -4.94 -11.27 0.83
CA HIS A 205 -6.01 -11.64 1.74
C HIS A 205 -6.98 -10.47 1.85
N ILE A 206 -8.27 -10.76 1.77
CA ILE A 206 -9.35 -9.76 1.84
C ILE A 206 -10.37 -10.27 2.86
N ASP A 207 -10.48 -9.58 3.98
CA ASP A 207 -11.56 -9.76 4.94
C ASP A 207 -12.70 -8.78 4.62
N ASP A 208 -13.93 -9.27 4.51
CA ASP A 208 -15.11 -8.41 4.44
C ASP A 208 -15.38 -7.82 5.83
N LEU A 209 -15.49 -6.50 5.91
CA LEU A 209 -15.85 -5.82 7.16
C LEU A 209 -17.33 -5.42 7.21
N GLY A 210 -18.14 -5.95 6.29
CA GLY A 210 -19.61 -5.82 6.32
C GLY A 210 -20.23 -5.32 5.02
N ALA A 211 -19.45 -4.75 4.11
CA ALA A 211 -19.97 -4.19 2.85
C ALA A 211 -20.59 -5.28 1.96
N LEU A 212 -19.90 -6.41 1.79
CA LEU A 212 -20.40 -7.53 0.98
C LEU A 212 -21.46 -8.33 1.75
N THR A 213 -21.32 -8.45 3.07
CA THR A 213 -22.32 -9.07 3.94
C THR A 213 -23.68 -8.37 3.83
N THR A 214 -23.70 -7.04 3.84
CA THR A 214 -24.96 -6.27 3.76
C THR A 214 -25.59 -6.40 2.36
N LEU A 215 -24.78 -6.39 1.31
CA LEU A 215 -25.24 -6.63 -0.06
C LEU A 215 -25.86 -8.01 -0.26
N SER A 216 -25.21 -9.06 0.25
CA SER A 216 -25.63 -10.45 0.03
C SER A 216 -26.98 -10.74 0.67
N GLN A 217 -27.28 -10.08 1.80
CA GLN A 217 -28.57 -10.17 2.50
C GLN A 217 -29.71 -9.44 1.77
N GLN A 218 -29.41 -8.38 1.01
CA GLN A 218 -30.43 -7.51 0.42
C GLN A 218 -30.78 -7.84 -1.04
N SER A 219 -29.98 -8.66 -1.74
CA SER A 219 -30.23 -9.05 -3.14
C SER A 219 -30.31 -10.58 -3.31
N PRO A 220 -31.49 -11.20 -3.09
CA PRO A 220 -31.65 -12.64 -3.25
C PRO A 220 -31.76 -12.98 -4.75
N LEU A 221 -30.62 -13.01 -5.44
CA LEU A 221 -30.54 -13.77 -6.69
C LEU A 221 -30.73 -15.24 -6.35
N SER A 222 -31.48 -15.97 -7.19
CA SER A 222 -31.49 -17.43 -7.13
C SER A 222 -30.06 -17.95 -7.28
N GLU A 223 -29.76 -19.10 -6.67
CA GLU A 223 -28.42 -19.69 -6.71
C GLU A 223 -27.91 -19.87 -8.13
N ALA A 224 -28.77 -20.34 -9.05
CA ALA A 224 -28.46 -20.48 -10.47
C ALA A 224 -28.13 -19.13 -11.14
N ALA A 225 -28.91 -18.07 -10.88
CA ALA A 225 -28.67 -16.75 -11.46
C ALA A 225 -27.42 -16.09 -10.87
N ARG A 226 -27.10 -16.36 -9.60
CA ARG A 226 -25.86 -15.93 -8.95
C ARG A 226 -24.66 -16.61 -9.59
N HIS A 227 -24.73 -17.92 -9.76
CA HIS A 227 -23.68 -18.72 -10.38
C HIS A 227 -23.39 -18.26 -11.81
N GLU A 228 -24.43 -18.09 -12.63
CA GLU A 228 -24.28 -17.60 -14.01
C GLU A 228 -23.65 -16.20 -14.06
N LYS A 229 -24.11 -15.26 -13.23
CA LYS A 229 -23.54 -13.90 -13.18
C LYS A 229 -22.08 -13.89 -12.74
N VAL A 230 -21.73 -14.67 -11.72
CA VAL A 230 -20.35 -14.78 -11.24
C VAL A 230 -19.47 -15.39 -12.33
N GLN A 231 -19.92 -16.48 -12.97
CA GLN A 231 -19.17 -17.10 -14.07
C GLN A 231 -18.91 -16.12 -15.21
N GLN A 232 -19.94 -15.38 -15.63
CA GLN A 232 -19.80 -14.33 -16.65
C GLN A 232 -18.78 -13.26 -16.21
N GLY A 233 -18.84 -12.82 -14.96
CA GLY A 233 -17.90 -11.85 -14.40
C GLY A 233 -16.44 -12.35 -14.42
N VAL A 234 -16.20 -13.58 -13.96
CA VAL A 234 -14.87 -14.21 -13.93
C VAL A 234 -14.26 -14.30 -15.34
N ILE A 235 -15.06 -14.69 -16.33
CA ILE A 235 -14.63 -14.80 -17.74
C ILE A 235 -14.39 -13.40 -18.33
N GLN A 236 -15.30 -12.45 -18.11
CA GLN A 236 -15.18 -11.08 -18.64
C GLN A 236 -13.97 -10.35 -18.05
N ALA A 237 -13.66 -10.58 -16.77
CA ALA A 237 -12.49 -10.05 -16.09
C ALA A 237 -11.17 -10.71 -16.56
N GLY A 238 -11.23 -11.77 -17.37
CA GLY A 238 -10.03 -12.47 -17.84
C GLY A 238 -9.30 -13.24 -16.74
N LEU A 239 -10.00 -13.60 -15.65
CA LEU A 239 -9.43 -14.41 -14.58
C LEU A 239 -9.17 -15.84 -15.05
N VAL A 240 -10.01 -16.34 -15.97
CA VAL A 240 -9.94 -17.68 -16.54
C VAL A 240 -10.55 -17.70 -17.95
N SER A 241 -10.15 -18.69 -18.76
CA SER A 241 -10.75 -18.93 -20.07
C SER A 241 -12.09 -19.67 -19.94
N ALA A 242 -13.10 -19.31 -20.73
CA ALA A 242 -14.48 -19.83 -20.61
C ALA A 242 -14.62 -21.36 -20.57
N ASN A 243 -13.71 -22.09 -21.23
CA ASN A 243 -13.74 -23.56 -21.34
C ASN A 243 -12.73 -24.26 -20.42
N ALA A 244 -12.03 -23.53 -19.54
CA ALA A 244 -11.02 -24.11 -18.68
C ALA A 244 -11.66 -24.81 -17.47
N PRO A 245 -11.17 -25.98 -17.04
CA PRO A 245 -11.67 -26.68 -15.85
C PRO A 245 -11.67 -25.79 -14.59
N GLU A 246 -10.71 -24.88 -14.48
CA GLU A 246 -10.52 -23.94 -13.38
C GLU A 246 -11.67 -22.92 -13.28
N THR A 247 -12.41 -22.69 -14.37
CA THR A 247 -13.55 -21.76 -14.40
C THR A 247 -14.61 -22.14 -13.40
N LYS A 248 -14.91 -23.44 -13.33
CA LYS A 248 -15.89 -23.97 -12.39
C LYS A 248 -15.42 -23.75 -10.97
N ILE A 249 -14.16 -24.11 -10.67
CA ILE A 249 -13.58 -23.98 -9.33
C ILE A 249 -13.60 -22.51 -8.87
N LEU A 250 -13.13 -21.58 -9.71
CA LEU A 250 -13.13 -20.14 -9.41
C LEU A 250 -14.56 -19.60 -9.20
N THR A 251 -15.49 -20.01 -10.05
CA THR A 251 -16.90 -19.58 -9.93
C THR A 251 -17.51 -20.12 -8.65
N ASP A 252 -17.34 -21.41 -8.35
CA ASP A 252 -17.89 -22.06 -7.16
C ASP A 252 -17.33 -21.40 -5.89
N THR A 253 -16.01 -21.13 -5.82
CA THR A 253 -15.37 -20.43 -4.70
C THR A 253 -15.93 -19.02 -4.50
N LEU A 254 -16.08 -18.24 -5.58
CA LEU A 254 -16.61 -16.88 -5.49
C LEU A 254 -18.10 -16.86 -5.15
N VAL A 255 -18.89 -17.80 -5.66
CA VAL A 255 -20.32 -17.94 -5.28
C VAL A 255 -20.44 -18.28 -3.80
N ALA A 256 -19.61 -19.19 -3.28
CA ALA A 256 -19.57 -19.54 -1.87
C ALA A 256 -19.16 -18.34 -1.01
N PHE A 257 -18.11 -17.63 -1.40
CA PHE A 257 -17.68 -16.40 -0.74
C PHE A 257 -18.79 -15.34 -0.73
N LEU A 258 -19.47 -15.08 -1.85
CA LEU A 258 -20.57 -14.10 -1.87
C LEU A 258 -21.80 -14.54 -1.05
N ALA A 259 -21.96 -15.83 -0.78
CA ALA A 259 -23.01 -16.33 0.10
C ALA A 259 -22.68 -16.11 1.59
N ASN A 260 -21.39 -16.19 1.95
CA ASN A 260 -20.89 -15.93 3.29
C ASN A 260 -19.56 -15.15 3.22
N PRO A 261 -19.61 -13.84 2.95
CA PRO A 261 -18.41 -13.05 2.72
C PRO A 261 -17.71 -12.82 4.06
N GLN A 262 -16.70 -13.64 4.32
CA GLN A 262 -15.85 -13.54 5.51
C GLN A 262 -14.44 -13.17 5.07
N ALA A 263 -13.74 -14.12 4.44
CA ALA A 263 -12.42 -13.90 3.92
C ALA A 263 -12.25 -14.56 2.55
N LEU A 264 -11.48 -13.91 1.68
CA LEU A 264 -11.04 -14.40 0.38
C LEU A 264 -9.53 -14.21 0.27
N THR A 265 -8.81 -15.29 -0.03
CA THR A 265 -7.38 -15.22 -0.35
C THR A 265 -7.18 -15.46 -1.82
N VAL A 266 -6.52 -14.52 -2.49
CA VAL A 266 -6.03 -14.65 -3.86
C VAL A 266 -4.53 -14.86 -3.81
N THR A 267 -4.04 -15.93 -4.44
CA THR A 267 -2.60 -16.17 -4.56
C THR A 267 -2.22 -16.19 -6.03
N LEU A 268 -1.21 -15.41 -6.41
CA LEU A 268 -0.48 -15.57 -7.66
C LEU A 268 0.85 -16.25 -7.34
N SER A 269 1.12 -17.37 -7.98
CA SER A 269 2.37 -18.11 -7.84
C SER A 269 2.74 -18.59 -9.24
N PRO A 270 3.43 -17.76 -10.03
CA PRO A 270 3.82 -18.14 -11.37
C PRO A 270 4.64 -19.44 -11.35
N PRO A 271 4.49 -20.31 -12.36
CA PRO A 271 5.12 -21.63 -12.37
C PRO A 271 6.66 -21.58 -12.44
N ALA A 272 7.20 -20.43 -12.84
CA ALA A 272 8.62 -20.09 -12.80
C ALA A 272 8.74 -18.60 -12.39
N PRO A 273 9.87 -18.16 -11.82
CA PRO A 273 10.12 -16.74 -11.55
C PRO A 273 9.80 -15.91 -12.79
N THR A 274 8.85 -14.97 -12.65
CA THR A 274 8.37 -14.16 -13.78
C THR A 274 8.84 -12.74 -13.60
N THR A 275 9.59 -12.23 -14.56
CA THR A 275 10.14 -10.87 -14.49
C THR A 275 9.03 -9.82 -14.54
N MET A 276 9.27 -8.62 -13.99
CA MET A 276 8.33 -7.51 -14.10
C MET A 276 8.05 -7.12 -15.55
N LEU A 277 9.02 -7.30 -16.44
CA LEU A 277 8.85 -7.11 -17.88
C LEU A 277 7.87 -8.12 -18.48
N GLU A 278 8.03 -9.41 -18.16
CA GLU A 278 7.11 -10.45 -18.60
C GLU A 278 5.71 -10.24 -18.01
N MET A 279 5.61 -9.86 -16.72
CA MET A 279 4.34 -9.49 -16.10
C MET A 279 3.66 -8.34 -16.84
N TRP A 280 4.41 -7.28 -17.20
CA TRP A 280 3.88 -6.15 -17.96
C TRP A 280 3.36 -6.57 -19.33
N GLN A 281 4.09 -7.45 -20.02
CA GLN A 281 3.63 -8.02 -21.29
C GLN A 281 2.37 -8.85 -21.09
N LEU A 282 2.32 -9.68 -20.05
CA LEU A 282 1.16 -10.51 -19.73
C LEU A 282 -0.07 -9.68 -19.36
N LEU A 283 0.08 -8.54 -18.67
CA LEU A 283 -1.00 -7.61 -18.33
C LEU A 283 -1.69 -7.03 -19.57
N GLN A 284 -0.99 -6.96 -20.71
CA GLN A 284 -1.59 -6.53 -21.98
C GLN A 284 -2.51 -7.61 -22.58
N TYR A 285 -2.46 -8.84 -22.07
CA TYR A 285 -3.27 -9.96 -22.52
C TYR A 285 -4.27 -10.38 -21.43
N ARG A 286 -5.48 -10.81 -21.84
CA ARG A 286 -6.51 -11.36 -20.92
C ARG A 286 -6.14 -12.71 -20.28
N GLN A 287 -4.88 -13.12 -20.34
CA GLN A 287 -4.37 -14.38 -19.81
C GLN A 287 -3.42 -14.19 -18.62
N PHE A 288 -3.21 -12.94 -18.16
CA PHE A 288 -2.33 -12.63 -17.03
C PHE A 288 -2.55 -13.57 -15.85
N TYR A 289 -3.77 -13.59 -15.30
CA TYR A 289 -4.09 -14.38 -14.11
C TYR A 289 -3.88 -15.89 -14.30
N GLN A 290 -4.20 -16.40 -15.49
CA GLN A 290 -3.98 -17.80 -15.84
C GLN A 290 -2.48 -18.14 -15.90
N LYS A 291 -1.67 -17.27 -16.50
CA LYS A 291 -0.22 -17.46 -16.64
C LYS A 291 0.53 -17.27 -15.33
N MET A 292 0.00 -16.44 -14.43
CA MET A 292 0.53 -16.20 -13.09
C MET A 292 0.12 -17.27 -12.06
N GLY A 293 -0.53 -18.36 -12.49
CA GLY A 293 -0.90 -19.46 -11.60
C GLY A 293 -1.86 -19.04 -10.49
N MET A 294 -2.87 -18.22 -10.81
CA MET A 294 -3.82 -17.72 -9.82
C MET A 294 -4.61 -18.84 -9.13
N SER A 295 -4.70 -18.81 -7.80
CA SER A 295 -5.63 -19.60 -7.00
C SER A 295 -6.48 -18.72 -6.08
N LEU A 296 -7.67 -19.22 -5.73
CA LEU A 296 -8.59 -18.60 -4.77
C LEU A 296 -8.89 -19.59 -3.64
N ASP A 297 -8.70 -19.15 -2.41
CA ASP A 297 -9.09 -19.89 -1.22
C ASP A 297 -10.12 -19.08 -0.43
N HIS A 298 -11.24 -19.71 -0.10
CA HIS A 298 -12.28 -19.14 0.78
C HIS A 298 -12.28 -19.91 2.10
N VAL A 299 -12.19 -19.19 3.21
CA VAL A 299 -12.36 -19.76 4.55
C VAL A 299 -13.78 -19.44 5.00
N ALA A 300 -14.64 -20.47 5.05
CA ALA A 300 -15.91 -20.41 5.76
C ALA A 300 -15.64 -20.84 7.21
N GLN A 301 -15.91 -19.99 8.20
CA GLN A 301 -15.85 -20.43 9.60
C GLN A 301 -16.86 -21.56 9.85
N SER A 302 -16.35 -22.63 10.45
CA SER A 302 -17.09 -23.76 11.02
C SER A 302 -17.87 -23.38 12.27
#